data_AF-A0A841GU34-F1
#
_entry.id   AF-A0A841GU34-F1
#
_cell.length_a   1.000
_cell.length_b   1.000
_cell.length_c   1.000
_cell.angle_alpha   90.00
_cell.angle_beta   90.00
_cell.angle_gamma   90.00
#
_symmetry.space_group_name_H-M   'P 1'
#
loop_
_entity.id
_entity.type
_entity.pdbx_description
1 polymer ?
#
loop_
_entity_poly.entity_id
_entity_poly.type
_entity_poly.pdbx_seq_one_letter_code
_entity_poly.pdbx_strand_id
1 'polypeptide(L)'
;MLLFLIIFQTLFPANIAKIPLDEILKDVSLLCLGSLGDLTLSYDAGLAAGYLLKQQGYNAYVVGALDTLSKDDKDPLNRVNISAFITAHVYSLFARGLATAGVIPIFDGTILDKEVVVSLNTRDATYPIVVDSEVKKTLLNELGYKGSVFLNDEIGKYVDSIKLSWKITNVDVEGIRKKLLKNSIVKLSDEKKIHVNEPFIESGLLVFSDDQEILRFAKDILDGYENALGRRPW
;
A
#
# COMPACT_ATOMS: atom_id res chain seq x y z
N MET A 1 24.46 41.36 -27.05
CA MET A 1 23.36 41.04 -27.97
C MET A 1 23.03 39.57 -27.79
N LEU A 2 21.92 39.30 -27.07
CA LEU A 2 20.98 38.20 -27.26
C LEU A 2 21.52 36.74 -27.26
N LEU A 3 20.94 35.77 -26.58
CA LEU A 3 19.61 35.63 -25.98
C LEU A 3 19.64 34.31 -25.19
N PHE A 4 19.08 34.31 -23.99
CA PHE A 4 18.43 33.17 -23.31
C PHE A 4 18.93 31.75 -23.65
N LEU A 5 19.84 31.25 -22.80
CA LEU A 5 19.92 29.82 -22.48
C LEU A 5 19.39 29.59 -21.06
N ILE A 6 18.24 30.21 -20.75
CA ILE A 6 17.32 29.69 -19.75
C ILE A 6 16.52 28.63 -20.51
N ILE A 7 17.12 27.45 -20.69
CA ILE A 7 16.35 26.28 -21.11
C ILE A 7 15.45 25.98 -19.92
N PHE A 8 14.19 26.40 -20.08
CA PHE A 8 12.99 25.83 -19.49
C PHE A 8 13.30 24.53 -18.73
N GLN A 9 13.46 24.62 -17.41
CA GLN A 9 12.91 23.56 -16.58
C GLN A 9 11.41 23.68 -16.79
N THR A 10 10.89 23.01 -17.83
CA THR A 10 9.51 22.57 -17.79
C THR A 10 9.40 21.76 -16.50
N LEU A 11 8.90 22.39 -15.44
CA LEU A 11 8.31 21.71 -14.31
C LEU A 11 7.20 20.86 -14.92
N PHE A 12 7.55 19.65 -15.34
CA PHE A 12 6.53 18.64 -15.61
C PHE A 12 5.77 18.52 -14.30
N PRO A 13 4.44 18.69 -14.32
CA PRO A 13 3.65 18.62 -13.10
C PRO A 13 3.92 17.29 -12.40
N ALA A 14 3.98 17.31 -11.08
CA ALA A 14 4.10 16.13 -10.22
C ALA A 14 3.29 14.94 -10.78
N ASN A 15 3.98 13.85 -11.11
CA ASN A 15 3.31 12.64 -11.56
C ASN A 15 2.95 11.78 -10.33
N ILE A 16 1.66 11.73 -10.01
CA ILE A 16 1.13 11.08 -8.81
C ILE A 16 0.32 9.85 -9.24
N ALA A 17 0.76 8.66 -8.83
CA ALA A 17 0.02 7.42 -9.07
C ALA A 17 -1.17 7.31 -8.12
N LYS A 18 -2.34 6.97 -8.69
CA LYS A 18 -3.61 6.71 -7.98
C LYS A 18 -4.24 5.39 -8.45
N ILE A 19 -3.41 4.38 -8.67
CA ILE A 19 -3.82 3.06 -9.13
C ILE A 19 -3.71 2.03 -8.00
N PRO A 20 -4.49 0.94 -8.03
CA PRO A 20 -4.39 -0.15 -7.08
C PRO A 20 -2.97 -0.72 -6.97
N LEU A 21 -2.60 -1.24 -5.78
CA LEU A 21 -1.25 -1.76 -5.55
C LEU A 21 -0.93 -2.98 -6.43
N ASP A 22 -1.93 -3.82 -6.67
CA ASP A 22 -1.82 -5.03 -7.48
C ASP A 22 -1.63 -4.75 -8.98
N GLU A 23 -1.94 -3.53 -9.44
CA GLU A 23 -1.57 -3.04 -10.78
C GLU A 23 -0.09 -2.59 -10.85
N ILE A 24 0.52 -2.22 -9.71
CA ILE A 24 1.92 -1.84 -9.61
C ILE A 24 2.80 -3.07 -9.37
N LEU A 25 2.51 -3.82 -8.31
CA LEU A 25 3.18 -5.03 -7.90
C LEU A 25 2.21 -6.20 -8.09
N LYS A 26 2.32 -6.87 -9.25
CA LYS A 26 1.37 -7.87 -9.71
C LYS A 26 0.87 -8.80 -8.59
N ASP A 27 -0.46 -8.90 -8.48
CA ASP A 27 -1.21 -9.75 -7.54
C ASP A 27 -1.10 -9.36 -6.04
N VAL A 28 -0.26 -8.37 -5.69
CA VAL A 28 -0.11 -7.93 -4.30
C VAL A 28 -1.04 -6.75 -4.03
N SER A 29 -2.22 -7.05 -3.47
CA SER A 29 -3.19 -6.04 -3.04
C SER A 29 -2.89 -5.48 -1.64
N LEU A 30 -3.61 -4.45 -1.21
CA LEU A 30 -3.52 -3.97 0.19
C LEU A 30 -4.03 -5.03 1.18
N LEU A 31 -5.04 -5.81 0.78
CA LEU A 31 -5.55 -6.92 1.58
C LEU A 31 -4.53 -8.04 1.72
N CYS A 32 -3.76 -8.29 0.66
CA CYS A 32 -2.61 -9.21 0.72
C CYS A 32 -1.60 -8.75 1.79
N LEU A 33 -1.27 -7.45 1.84
CA LEU A 33 -0.37 -6.91 2.86
C LEU A 33 -0.96 -7.03 4.28
N GLY A 34 -2.26 -6.77 4.44
CA GLY A 34 -2.93 -6.92 5.73
C GLY A 34 -3.07 -8.38 6.20
N SER A 35 -2.86 -9.34 5.29
CA SER A 35 -2.89 -10.78 5.57
C SER A 35 -1.51 -11.39 5.82
N LEU A 36 -0.43 -10.60 5.77
CA LEU A 36 0.92 -11.12 5.97
C LEU A 36 1.08 -11.75 7.36
N GLY A 37 1.66 -12.94 7.41
CA GLY A 37 2.15 -13.56 8.65
C GLY A 37 3.22 -12.73 9.34
N ASP A 38 4.06 -12.07 8.55
CA ASP A 38 5.06 -11.10 8.95
C ASP A 38 4.78 -9.74 8.29
N LEU A 39 4.16 -8.83 9.05
CA LEU A 39 3.80 -7.50 8.58
C LEU A 39 5.03 -6.65 8.20
N THR A 40 6.24 -6.99 8.65
CA THR A 40 7.46 -6.24 8.31
C THR A 40 7.78 -6.26 6.81
N LEU A 41 7.30 -7.29 6.10
CA LEU A 41 7.42 -7.40 4.64
C LEU A 41 6.67 -6.29 3.89
N SER A 42 5.75 -5.57 4.56
CA SER A 42 5.11 -4.37 3.98
C SER A 42 6.15 -3.33 3.58
N TYR A 43 7.29 -3.24 4.27
CA TYR A 43 8.40 -2.37 3.86
C TYR A 43 9.00 -2.81 2.51
N ASP A 44 9.26 -4.12 2.33
CA ASP A 44 9.79 -4.68 1.09
C ASP A 44 8.80 -4.46 -0.07
N ALA A 45 7.50 -4.62 0.19
CA ALA A 45 6.45 -4.30 -0.76
C ALA A 45 6.50 -2.82 -1.21
N GLY A 46 6.65 -1.89 -0.25
CA GLY A 46 6.78 -0.46 -0.54
C GLY A 46 8.04 -0.14 -1.34
N LEU A 47 9.15 -0.82 -1.04
CA LEU A 47 10.40 -0.69 -1.77
C LEU A 47 10.26 -1.14 -3.23
N ALA A 48 9.66 -2.31 -3.45
CA ALA A 48 9.45 -2.88 -4.78
C ALA A 48 8.45 -2.06 -5.61
N ALA A 49 7.29 -1.71 -5.03
CA ALA A 49 6.30 -0.88 -5.68
C ALA A 49 6.87 0.51 -6.01
N GLY A 50 7.58 1.13 -5.07
CA GLY A 50 8.26 2.41 -5.29
C GLY A 50 9.28 2.33 -6.41
N TYR A 51 10.06 1.25 -6.49
CA TYR A 51 11.00 1.03 -7.58
C TYR A 51 10.33 0.97 -8.95
N LEU A 52 9.25 0.20 -9.09
CA LEU A 52 8.49 0.12 -10.34
C LEU A 52 7.87 1.47 -10.72
N LEU A 53 7.27 2.18 -9.76
CA LEU A 53 6.72 3.52 -9.95
C LEU A 53 7.79 4.52 -10.41
N LYS A 54 8.99 4.50 -9.81
CA LYS A 54 10.10 5.36 -10.24
C LYS A 54 10.53 5.08 -11.67
N GLN A 55 10.60 3.81 -12.07
CA GLN A 55 10.92 3.44 -13.45
C GLN A 55 9.88 3.96 -14.45
N GLN A 56 8.62 4.06 -14.03
CA GLN A 56 7.53 4.64 -14.82
C GLN A 56 7.45 6.18 -14.74
N GLY A 57 8.35 6.82 -13.99
CA GLY A 57 8.42 8.28 -13.89
C GLY A 57 7.49 8.92 -12.87
N TYR A 58 6.90 8.14 -11.94
CA TYR A 58 6.11 8.71 -10.84
C TYR A 58 6.99 9.36 -9.77
N ASN A 59 6.45 10.37 -9.11
CA ASN A 59 7.08 11.11 -8.01
C ASN A 59 6.44 10.75 -6.66
N ALA A 60 5.15 10.43 -6.68
CA ALA A 60 4.38 10.14 -5.49
C ALA A 60 3.36 9.03 -5.75
N TYR A 61 2.87 8.42 -4.68
CA TYR A 61 1.83 7.39 -4.72
C TYR A 61 0.79 7.67 -3.64
N VAL A 62 -0.49 7.66 -4.04
CA VAL A 62 -1.61 7.69 -3.11
C VAL A 62 -1.85 6.26 -2.61
N VAL A 63 -1.40 6.00 -1.39
CA VAL A 63 -1.62 4.79 -0.62
C VAL A 63 -3.06 4.81 -0.11
N GLY A 64 -3.73 3.67 -0.17
CA GLY A 64 -5.18 3.50 -0.02
C GLY A 64 -5.87 4.21 1.16
N ALA A 65 -7.20 4.11 1.18
CA ALA A 65 -8.04 4.88 2.09
C ALA A 65 -7.64 4.72 3.57
N LEU A 66 -7.78 5.79 4.33
CA LEU A 66 -7.62 5.81 5.79
C LEU A 66 -8.85 5.20 6.49
N ASP A 67 -9.18 3.97 6.15
CA ASP A 67 -10.34 3.24 6.62
C ASP A 67 -9.98 1.78 6.94
N THR A 68 -10.82 1.13 7.75
CA THR A 68 -10.70 -0.31 8.04
C THR A 68 -11.46 -1.14 7.02
N LEU A 69 -11.12 -2.43 6.93
CA LEU A 69 -11.87 -3.39 6.11
C LEU A 69 -13.25 -3.65 6.72
N SER A 70 -14.29 -3.70 5.88
CA SER A 70 -15.65 -4.06 6.24
C SER A 70 -16.20 -5.11 5.26
N LYS A 71 -17.10 -5.98 5.75
CA LYS A 71 -17.78 -6.98 4.89
C LYS A 71 -18.64 -6.34 3.80
N ASP A 72 -19.05 -5.08 3.98
CA ASP A 72 -19.85 -4.33 3.01
C ASP A 72 -18.99 -3.53 2.00
N ASP A 73 -17.66 -3.64 2.07
CA ASP A 73 -16.77 -2.96 1.12
C ASP A 73 -17.00 -3.47 -0.31
N LYS A 74 -17.20 -2.52 -1.23
CA LYS A 74 -17.33 -2.81 -2.66
C LYS A 74 -16.00 -3.24 -3.29
N ASP A 75 -14.89 -2.85 -2.68
CA ASP A 75 -13.55 -3.15 -3.14
C ASP A 75 -12.64 -3.54 -1.95
N PRO A 76 -12.77 -4.79 -1.45
CA PRO A 76 -12.03 -5.25 -0.29
C PRO A 76 -10.52 -5.38 -0.52
N LEU A 77 -10.08 -5.53 -1.79
CA LEU A 77 -8.66 -5.69 -2.11
C LEU A 77 -7.86 -4.39 -1.88
N ASN A 78 -8.54 -3.24 -1.95
CA ASN A 78 -8.00 -1.92 -1.63
C ASN A 78 -8.15 -1.53 -0.15
N ARG A 79 -8.41 -2.50 0.73
CA ARG A 79 -8.42 -2.35 2.19
C ARG A 79 -7.34 -3.23 2.79
N VAL A 80 -6.87 -2.88 3.98
CA VAL A 80 -5.80 -3.64 4.64
C VAL A 80 -6.36 -4.69 5.59
N ASN A 81 -7.07 -4.27 6.64
CA ASN A 81 -7.47 -5.14 7.74
C ASN A 81 -8.63 -4.52 8.52
N ILE A 82 -9.43 -5.33 9.23
CA ILE A 82 -10.47 -4.84 10.15
C ILE A 82 -9.87 -4.07 11.34
N SER A 83 -8.60 -4.33 11.66
CA SER A 83 -7.91 -3.66 12.75
C SER A 83 -7.23 -2.39 12.27
N ALA A 84 -7.67 -1.25 12.79
CA ALA A 84 -7.03 0.05 12.56
C ALA A 84 -5.53 0.05 12.93
N PHE A 85 -5.15 -0.72 13.96
CA PHE A 85 -3.76 -0.88 14.39
C PHE A 85 -2.92 -1.61 13.32
N ILE A 86 -3.45 -2.68 12.72
CA ILE A 86 -2.75 -3.41 11.64
C ILE A 86 -2.68 -2.53 10.40
N THR A 87 -3.78 -1.90 10.00
CA THR A 87 -3.83 -0.95 8.88
C THR A 87 -2.76 0.13 9.01
N ALA A 88 -2.71 0.82 10.15
CA ALA A 88 -1.71 1.86 10.39
C ALA A 88 -0.26 1.31 10.41
N HIS A 89 -0.05 0.07 10.85
CA HIS A 89 1.28 -0.54 10.86
C HIS A 89 1.76 -0.87 9.44
N VAL A 90 0.89 -1.48 8.62
CA VAL A 90 1.16 -1.76 7.20
C VAL A 90 1.44 -0.45 6.47
N TYR A 91 0.58 0.56 6.62
CA TYR A 91 0.77 1.87 6.00
C TYR A 91 2.08 2.54 6.41
N SER A 92 2.44 2.51 7.69
CA SER A 92 3.71 3.08 8.18
C SER A 92 4.93 2.44 7.50
N LEU A 93 4.98 1.11 7.45
CA LEU A 93 6.10 0.36 6.87
C LEU A 93 6.15 0.49 5.35
N PHE A 94 5.00 0.35 4.70
CA PHE A 94 4.87 0.47 3.25
C PHE A 94 5.25 1.87 2.76
N ALA A 95 4.74 2.92 3.41
CA ALA A 95 5.11 4.30 3.11
C ALA A 95 6.61 4.57 3.31
N ARG A 96 7.22 3.97 4.34
CA ARG A 96 8.68 4.06 4.54
C ARG A 96 9.46 3.36 3.41
N GLY A 97 8.97 2.22 2.92
CA GLY A 97 9.51 1.53 1.74
C GLY A 97 9.47 2.40 0.50
N LEU A 98 8.31 3.02 0.22
CA LEU A 98 8.13 3.98 -0.89
C LEU A 98 9.09 5.17 -0.80
N ALA A 99 9.18 5.78 0.39
CA ALA A 99 10.07 6.93 0.62
C ALA A 99 11.55 6.55 0.43
N THR A 100 11.94 5.37 0.89
CA THR A 100 13.29 4.81 0.63
C THR A 100 13.51 4.60 -0.86
N ALA A 101 12.45 4.19 -1.55
CA ALA A 101 12.37 4.13 -3.00
C ALA A 101 12.10 5.49 -3.68
N GLY A 102 12.37 6.63 -3.04
CA GLY A 102 12.29 7.95 -3.68
C GLY A 102 10.90 8.32 -4.23
N VAL A 103 9.85 7.62 -3.82
CA VAL A 103 8.44 7.93 -4.10
C VAL A 103 7.84 8.52 -2.84
N ILE A 104 7.21 9.69 -2.95
CA ILE A 104 6.54 10.33 -1.82
C ILE A 104 5.24 9.58 -1.53
N PRO A 105 5.10 8.93 -0.37
CA PRO A 105 3.82 8.33 0.02
C PRO A 105 2.83 9.43 0.41
N ILE A 106 1.58 9.29 -0.05
CA ILE A 106 0.46 10.16 0.30
C ILE A 106 -0.67 9.25 0.75
N PHE A 107 -1.26 9.49 1.91
CA PHE A 107 -2.43 8.73 2.34
C PHE A 107 -3.72 9.31 1.77
N ASP A 108 -4.65 8.43 1.36
CA ASP A 108 -5.97 8.81 0.87
C ASP A 108 -6.95 9.05 2.03
N GLY A 109 -7.25 10.32 2.31
CA GLY A 109 -8.22 10.74 3.31
C GLY A 109 -9.63 10.98 2.77
N THR A 110 -9.98 10.43 1.59
CA THR A 110 -11.35 10.51 1.06
C THR A 110 -12.34 9.74 1.93
N ILE A 111 -11.89 8.70 2.64
CA ILE A 111 -12.65 8.01 3.68
C ILE A 111 -11.79 8.01 4.94
N LEU A 112 -12.42 8.23 6.10
CA LEU A 112 -11.73 8.45 7.37
C LEU A 112 -12.34 7.59 8.49
N ASP A 113 -11.52 6.68 8.99
CA ASP A 113 -11.68 6.03 10.28
C ASP A 113 -10.77 6.73 11.31
N LYS A 114 -11.39 7.21 12.39
CA LYS A 114 -10.70 7.93 13.46
C LYS A 114 -9.64 7.06 14.13
N GLU A 115 -9.90 5.76 14.28
CA GLU A 115 -8.97 4.84 14.94
C GLU A 115 -7.71 4.61 14.09
N VAL A 116 -7.83 4.63 12.76
CA VAL A 116 -6.68 4.55 11.84
C VAL A 116 -5.81 5.80 11.99
N VAL A 117 -6.43 7.00 12.01
CA VAL A 117 -5.70 8.28 12.19
C VAL A 117 -4.96 8.32 13.53
N VAL A 118 -5.62 7.94 14.62
CA VAL A 118 -4.98 7.84 15.95
C VAL A 118 -3.84 6.82 15.94
N SER A 119 -4.04 5.66 15.30
CA SER A 119 -3.03 4.61 15.19
C SER A 119 -1.81 5.03 14.36
N LEU A 120 -1.98 5.86 13.34
CA LEU A 120 -0.88 6.44 12.55
C LEU A 120 -0.07 7.45 13.39
N ASN A 121 -0.75 8.32 14.15
CA ASN A 121 -0.11 9.31 15.01
C ASN A 121 0.77 8.71 16.11
N THR A 122 0.34 7.58 16.68
CA THR A 122 1.11 6.84 17.71
C THR A 122 2.35 6.15 17.15
N ARG A 123 2.42 5.97 15.82
CA ARG A 123 3.56 5.39 15.09
C ARG A 123 4.45 6.44 14.45
N ASP A 124 4.16 7.72 14.65
CA ASP A 124 4.79 8.84 13.94
C ASP A 124 4.78 8.66 12.40
N ALA A 125 3.74 8.02 11.86
CA ALA A 125 3.50 7.89 10.42
C ALA A 125 2.79 9.14 9.87
N THR A 126 3.53 10.25 9.79
CA THR A 126 3.02 11.61 9.55
C THR A 126 3.14 12.08 8.08
N TYR A 127 3.03 11.13 7.15
CA TYR A 127 3.05 11.40 5.70
C TYR A 127 1.90 12.31 5.26
N PRO A 128 2.00 13.04 4.13
CA PRO A 128 0.91 13.89 3.67
C PRO A 128 -0.39 13.10 3.48
N ILE A 129 -1.52 13.66 3.89
CA ILE A 129 -2.86 13.16 3.56
C ILE A 129 -3.46 14.05 2.48
N VAL A 130 -4.10 13.44 1.47
CA VAL A 130 -4.94 14.15 0.50
C VAL A 130 -6.42 13.95 0.81
N VAL A 131 -7.22 15.00 0.78
CA VAL A 131 -8.67 14.96 1.01
C VAL A 131 -9.45 15.65 -0.11
N ASP A 132 -10.75 15.37 -0.19
CA ASP A 132 -11.66 15.90 -1.20
C ASP A 132 -12.46 17.15 -0.75
N SER A 133 -12.33 17.54 0.52
CA SER A 133 -13.13 18.62 1.11
C SER A 133 -12.47 19.26 2.32
N GLU A 134 -12.72 20.57 2.50
CA GLU A 134 -12.27 21.35 3.66
C GLU A 134 -12.84 20.83 4.99
N VAL A 135 -14.03 20.22 4.96
CA VAL A 135 -14.63 19.57 6.13
C VAL A 135 -13.73 18.44 6.65
N LYS A 136 -13.23 17.57 5.77
CA LYS A 136 -12.32 16.48 6.15
C LYS A 136 -10.95 16.99 6.59
N LYS A 137 -10.45 18.05 5.95
CA LYS A 137 -9.22 18.74 6.37
C LYS A 137 -9.33 19.26 7.81
N THR A 138 -10.44 19.91 8.13
CA THR A 138 -10.73 20.38 9.50
C THR A 138 -10.85 19.23 10.48
N LEU A 139 -11.56 18.16 10.12
CA LEU A 139 -11.70 16.97 10.96
C LEU A 139 -10.36 16.31 11.30
N LEU A 140 -9.45 16.17 10.33
CA LEU A 140 -8.10 15.61 10.57
C LEU A 140 -7.28 16.48 11.53
N ASN A 141 -7.42 17.81 11.45
CA ASN A 141 -6.79 18.73 12.39
C ASN A 141 -7.36 18.57 13.80
N GLU A 142 -8.68 18.44 13.94
CA GLU A 142 -9.36 18.22 15.23
C GLU A 142 -8.99 16.87 15.86
N LEU A 143 -8.77 15.83 15.05
CA LEU A 143 -8.25 14.53 15.48
C LEU A 143 -6.77 14.58 15.88
N GLY A 144 -6.11 15.74 15.71
CA GLY A 144 -4.72 15.94 16.07
C GLY A 144 -3.75 15.22 15.13
N TYR A 145 -4.09 15.04 13.85
CA TYR A 145 -3.16 14.48 12.88
C TYR A 145 -1.89 15.34 12.81
N LYS A 146 -0.73 14.71 13.02
CA LYS A 146 0.55 15.43 13.13
C LYS A 146 1.20 15.75 11.77
N GLY A 147 0.75 15.10 10.69
CA GLY A 147 1.26 15.32 9.33
C GLY A 147 0.57 16.47 8.60
N SER A 148 1.00 16.73 7.36
CA SER A 148 0.36 17.74 6.51
C SER A 148 -0.91 17.20 5.85
N VAL A 149 -1.94 18.03 5.71
CA VAL A 149 -3.20 17.68 5.06
C VAL A 149 -3.47 18.65 3.91
N PHE A 150 -3.73 18.11 2.73
CA PHE A 150 -3.89 18.87 1.48
C PHE A 150 -5.22 18.55 0.81
N LEU A 151 -5.84 19.54 0.18
CA LEU A 151 -6.86 19.28 -0.83
C LEU A 151 -6.22 18.66 -2.09
N ASN A 152 -7.03 17.97 -2.89
CA ASN A 152 -6.61 17.32 -4.14
C ASN A 152 -5.91 18.28 -5.13
N ASP A 153 -6.27 19.55 -5.19
CA ASP A 153 -5.66 20.56 -6.06
C ASP A 153 -4.38 21.20 -5.47
N GLU A 154 -4.11 20.98 -4.18
CA GLU A 154 -2.93 21.50 -3.48
C GLU A 154 -1.75 20.52 -3.52
N ILE A 155 -2.02 19.21 -3.53
CA ILE A 155 -1.00 18.16 -3.33
C ILE A 155 0.11 18.15 -4.40
N GLY A 156 -0.21 18.51 -5.65
CA GLY A 156 0.78 18.55 -6.73
C GLY A 156 1.93 19.52 -6.45
N LYS A 157 1.60 20.72 -5.94
CA LYS A 157 2.60 21.75 -5.57
C LYS A 157 3.51 21.27 -4.44
N TYR A 158 2.95 20.52 -3.49
CA TYR A 158 3.73 19.93 -2.41
C TYR A 158 4.72 18.90 -2.95
N VAL A 159 4.26 17.98 -3.81
CA VAL A 159 5.11 16.96 -4.43
C VAL A 159 6.25 17.60 -5.24
N ASP A 160 5.96 18.64 -6.03
CA ASP A 160 6.97 19.37 -6.81
C ASP A 160 8.04 20.06 -5.94
N SER A 161 7.67 20.45 -4.71
CA SER A 161 8.59 21.10 -3.76
C SER A 161 9.58 20.13 -3.11
N ILE A 162 9.30 18.83 -3.14
CA ILE A 162 10.11 17.81 -2.47
C ILE A 162 11.10 17.19 -3.45
N LYS A 163 12.35 17.11 -3.02
CA LYS A 163 13.41 16.38 -3.74
C LYS A 163 13.83 15.17 -2.94
N LEU A 164 13.29 14.00 -3.29
CA LEU A 164 13.80 12.73 -2.78
C LEU A 164 14.95 12.25 -3.66
N SER A 165 16.06 11.84 -3.02
CA SER A 165 17.16 11.22 -3.75
C SER A 165 16.81 9.77 -4.08
N TRP A 166 16.73 9.44 -5.37
CA TRP A 166 16.62 8.06 -5.83
C TRP A 166 18.02 7.46 -6.01
N LYS A 167 18.42 6.58 -5.08
CA LYS A 167 19.74 5.93 -5.10
C LYS A 167 19.68 4.43 -5.35
N ILE A 168 18.48 3.87 -5.44
CA ILE A 168 18.26 2.45 -5.64
C ILE A 168 18.40 2.13 -7.12
N THR A 169 19.31 1.21 -7.44
CA THR A 169 19.61 0.83 -8.83
C THR A 169 19.13 -0.56 -9.17
N ASN A 170 18.92 -1.43 -8.17
CA ASN A 170 18.46 -2.79 -8.38
C ASN A 170 17.62 -3.27 -7.19
N VAL A 171 16.47 -3.87 -7.48
CA VAL A 171 15.56 -4.51 -6.52
C VAL A 171 15.10 -5.83 -7.11
N ASP A 172 15.20 -6.91 -6.35
CA ASP A 172 14.62 -8.20 -6.73
C ASP A 172 13.10 -8.18 -6.54
N VAL A 173 12.42 -7.50 -7.47
CA VAL A 173 10.97 -7.28 -7.43
C VAL A 173 10.21 -8.61 -7.41
N GLU A 174 10.60 -9.58 -8.26
CA GLU A 174 9.92 -10.87 -8.31
C GLU A 174 10.17 -11.72 -7.07
N GLY A 175 11.39 -11.72 -6.53
CA GLY A 175 11.68 -12.41 -5.26
C GLY A 175 10.86 -11.84 -4.11
N ILE A 176 10.77 -10.52 -4.00
CA ILE A 176 9.92 -9.83 -3.02
C ILE A 176 8.44 -10.18 -3.23
N ARG A 177 7.93 -10.08 -4.47
CA ARG A 177 6.55 -10.40 -4.82
C ARG A 177 6.17 -11.81 -4.39
N LYS A 178 6.98 -12.81 -4.74
CA LYS A 178 6.73 -14.21 -4.38
C LYS A 178 6.79 -14.44 -2.87
N LYS A 179 7.73 -13.80 -2.18
CA LYS A 179 7.84 -13.87 -0.72
C LYS A 179 6.58 -13.32 -0.03
N LEU A 180 6.08 -12.17 -0.50
CA LEU A 180 4.85 -11.55 -0.01
C LEU A 180 3.65 -12.49 -0.21
N LEU A 181 3.46 -12.98 -1.44
CA LEU A 181 2.33 -13.85 -1.79
C LEU A 181 2.32 -15.16 -1.03
N LYS A 182 3.48 -15.77 -0.77
CA LYS A 182 3.57 -16.98 0.06
C LYS A 182 3.29 -16.69 1.54
N ASN A 183 3.76 -15.55 2.04
CA ASN A 183 3.58 -15.16 3.44
C ASN A 183 2.16 -14.69 3.77
N SER A 184 1.37 -14.31 2.76
CA SER A 184 -0.02 -13.86 2.92
C SER A 184 -1.07 -14.98 2.76
N ILE A 185 -0.67 -16.21 2.43
CA ILE A 185 -1.61 -17.34 2.29
C ILE A 185 -2.29 -17.63 3.62
N VAL A 186 -3.63 -17.57 3.66
CA VAL A 186 -4.43 -17.76 4.87
C VAL A 186 -5.12 -19.11 4.84
N LYS A 187 -4.88 -19.95 5.84
CA LYS A 187 -5.64 -21.19 6.06
C LYS A 187 -6.84 -20.91 6.94
N LEU A 188 -8.05 -21.13 6.42
CA LEU A 188 -9.32 -20.86 7.09
C LEU A 188 -9.95 -22.12 7.68
N SER A 189 -9.73 -23.27 7.03
CA SER A 189 -10.16 -24.58 7.52
C SER A 189 -9.33 -25.70 6.86
N ASP A 190 -9.66 -26.97 7.14
CA ASP A 190 -9.04 -28.13 6.49
C ASP A 190 -9.70 -28.52 5.14
N GLU A 191 -10.67 -27.74 4.64
CA GLU A 191 -11.24 -27.96 3.32
C GLU A 191 -10.16 -27.86 2.23
N LYS A 192 -10.08 -28.86 1.35
CA LYS A 192 -9.10 -28.91 0.25
C LYS A 192 -9.53 -28.06 -0.96
N LYS A 193 -9.79 -26.78 -0.71
CA LYS A 193 -10.18 -25.81 -1.73
C LYS A 193 -9.30 -24.57 -1.65
N ILE A 194 -8.78 -24.15 -2.81
CA ILE A 194 -8.01 -22.90 -2.95
C ILE A 194 -8.93 -21.87 -3.56
N HIS A 195 -8.98 -20.70 -2.94
CA HIS A 195 -9.72 -19.54 -3.39
C HIS A 195 -8.73 -18.43 -3.73
N VAL A 196 -8.88 -17.81 -4.89
CA VAL A 196 -7.94 -16.77 -5.38
C VAL A 196 -8.65 -15.43 -5.37
N ASN A 197 -8.15 -14.47 -4.59
CA ASN A 197 -8.73 -13.12 -4.48
C ASN A 197 -10.23 -13.10 -4.14
N GLU A 198 -10.69 -14.08 -3.37
CA GLU A 198 -12.06 -14.16 -2.86
C GLU A 198 -12.07 -13.80 -1.36
N PRO A 199 -12.20 -12.51 -1.00
CA PRO A 199 -12.25 -12.09 0.40
C PRO A 199 -13.51 -12.61 1.10
N PHE A 200 -13.49 -12.67 2.43
CA PHE A 200 -14.62 -13.05 3.29
C PHE A 200 -15.11 -14.50 3.19
N ILE A 201 -14.44 -15.35 2.42
CA ILE A 201 -14.66 -16.80 2.50
C ILE A 201 -14.38 -17.29 3.94
N GLU A 202 -15.10 -18.33 4.35
CA GLU A 202 -15.04 -18.87 5.72
C GLU A 202 -14.32 -20.24 5.78
N SER A 203 -13.97 -20.82 4.62
CA SER A 203 -13.36 -22.14 4.53
C SER A 203 -12.30 -22.21 3.43
N GLY A 204 -11.58 -23.33 3.38
CA GLY A 204 -10.45 -23.55 2.47
C GLY A 204 -9.19 -22.72 2.79
N LEU A 205 -8.47 -22.39 1.72
CA LEU A 205 -7.24 -21.61 1.72
C LEU A 205 -7.42 -20.39 0.81
N LEU A 206 -7.17 -19.19 1.34
CA LEU A 206 -7.13 -17.95 0.56
C LEU A 206 -5.71 -17.71 0.05
N VAL A 207 -5.59 -17.45 -1.25
CA VAL A 207 -4.37 -16.94 -1.89
C VAL A 207 -4.70 -15.67 -2.69
N PHE A 208 -3.68 -14.86 -2.96
CA PHE A 208 -3.85 -13.58 -3.67
C PHE A 208 -3.40 -13.61 -5.14
N SER A 209 -2.87 -14.75 -5.61
CA SER A 209 -2.33 -14.92 -6.95
C SER A 209 -2.68 -16.28 -7.54
N ASP A 210 -2.93 -16.30 -8.85
CA ASP A 210 -3.11 -17.51 -9.67
C ASP A 210 -1.79 -18.01 -10.31
N ASP A 211 -0.66 -17.39 -9.96
CA ASP A 211 0.68 -17.81 -10.37
C ASP A 211 0.93 -19.28 -9.99
N GLN A 212 1.38 -20.07 -10.95
CA GLN A 212 1.54 -21.52 -10.79
C GLN A 212 2.49 -21.90 -9.65
N GLU A 213 3.51 -21.09 -9.37
CA GLU A 213 4.42 -21.35 -8.25
C GLU A 213 3.71 -21.13 -6.90
N ILE A 214 2.87 -20.10 -6.81
CA ILE A 214 2.07 -19.80 -5.62
C ILE A 214 1.00 -20.87 -5.42
N LEU A 215 0.30 -21.27 -6.48
CA LEU A 215 -0.69 -22.35 -6.43
C LEU A 215 -0.07 -23.70 -6.06
N ARG A 216 1.18 -23.98 -6.48
CA ARG A 216 1.89 -25.19 -6.05
C ARG A 216 2.19 -25.14 -4.55
N PHE A 217 2.74 -24.03 -4.07
CA PHE A 217 3.00 -23.85 -2.64
C PHE A 217 1.71 -23.92 -1.79
N ALA A 218 0.60 -23.39 -2.30
CA ALA A 218 -0.72 -23.51 -1.70
C ALA A 218 -1.22 -24.96 -1.60
N LYS A 219 -0.96 -25.78 -2.63
CA LYS A 219 -1.25 -27.23 -2.58
C LYS A 219 -0.38 -27.94 -1.55
N ASP A 220 0.90 -27.59 -1.46
CA ASP A 220 1.82 -28.16 -0.46
C ASP A 220 1.32 -27.87 0.97
N ILE A 221 0.70 -26.71 1.21
CA ILE A 221 0.03 -26.40 2.49
C ILE A 221 -1.21 -27.29 2.73
N LEU A 222 -2.07 -27.47 1.73
CA LEU A 222 -3.26 -28.32 1.85
C LEU A 222 -2.90 -29.80 2.06
N ASP A 223 -1.74 -30.23 1.58
CA ASP A 223 -1.22 -31.58 1.76
C ASP A 223 -0.39 -31.74 3.04
N GLY A 224 -0.16 -30.65 3.78
CA GLY A 224 0.54 -30.65 5.07
C GLY A 224 2.07 -30.69 4.96
N TYR A 225 2.63 -30.46 3.78
CA TYR A 225 4.08 -30.35 3.57
C TYR A 225 4.62 -28.99 4.02
N GLU A 226 3.78 -27.95 3.98
CA GLU A 226 4.12 -26.58 4.34
C GLU A 226 3.05 -25.99 5.26
N ASN A 227 3.38 -24.90 5.96
CA ASN A 227 2.42 -24.17 6.80
C ASN A 227 1.98 -22.86 6.15
N ALA A 228 0.68 -22.57 6.24
CA ALA A 228 0.19 -21.22 5.96
C ALA A 228 0.73 -20.25 7.02
N LEU A 229 1.26 -19.12 6.57
CA LEU A 229 1.79 -18.08 7.44
C LEU A 229 0.82 -16.91 7.60
N GLY A 230 -0.05 -16.71 6.61
CA GLY A 230 -0.95 -15.58 6.54
C GLY A 230 -2.00 -15.60 7.64
N ARG A 231 -2.46 -14.40 7.97
CA ARG A 231 -3.46 -14.16 8.99
C ARG A 231 -4.74 -13.69 8.34
N ARG A 232 -5.86 -14.09 8.92
CA ARG A 232 -7.17 -13.60 8.48
C ARG A 232 -7.25 -12.09 8.71
N PRO A 233 -7.54 -11.28 7.67
CA PRO A 233 -7.59 -9.83 7.82
C PRO A 233 -8.97 -9.30 8.22
N TRP A 234 -9.98 -10.16 8.37
CA TRP A 234 -11.36 -9.85 8.78
C TRP A 234 -11.89 -10.76 9.88
#